data_AF-A0A8H8A6E2-F1
#
_entry.id   AF-A0A8H8A6E2-F1
#
_cell.length_a   1.000
_cell.length_b   1.000
_cell.length_c   1.000
_cell.angle_alpha   90.00
_cell.angle_beta   90.00
_cell.angle_gamma   90.00
#
_symmetry.space_group_name_H-M   'P 1'
#
loop_
_entity.id
_entity.type
_entity.pdbx_description
1 polymer ?
#
loop_
_entity_poly.entity_id
_entity_poly.type
_entity_poly.pdbx_seq_one_letter_code
_entity_poly.pdbx_strand_id
1 'polypeptide(L)'
;MIDLSVIAWRMPEWISAYGGLRTDNVLEYFAQSPFYDRHSNNQLLKMQTQFSTLGDLQGHLKKMRGIEFIISANYDPDAWVIYKQDRTSEQNGMSGQTKHLTRHSAHI
;
A
#
# COMPACT_ATOMS: atom_id res chain seq x y z
N MET A 1 -4.59 18.07 15.16
CA MET A 1 -4.12 17.32 13.98
C MET A 1 -2.89 16.55 14.43
N ILE A 2 -2.88 15.23 14.29
CA ILE A 2 -1.72 14.40 14.67
C ILE A 2 -0.70 14.50 13.53
N ASP A 3 0.54 14.86 13.86
CA ASP A 3 1.65 14.83 12.91
C ASP A 3 2.10 13.38 12.68
N LEU A 4 1.84 12.87 11.48
CA LEU A 4 2.19 11.50 11.11
C LEU A 4 3.66 11.35 10.72
N SER A 5 4.40 12.45 10.51
CA SER A 5 5.80 12.39 10.05
C SER A 5 6.78 11.86 11.09
N VAL A 6 6.40 11.88 12.38
CA VAL A 6 7.21 11.44 13.52
C VAL A 6 6.83 10.06 14.07
N ILE A 7 5.83 9.41 13.46
CA ILE A 7 5.26 8.16 13.98
C ILE A 7 5.85 6.97 13.22
N ALA A 8 6.35 5.98 13.96
CA ALA A 8 6.55 4.64 13.44
C ALA A 8 5.35 3.77 13.84
N TRP A 9 4.80 2.99 12.90
CA TRP A 9 3.66 2.12 13.15
C TRP A 9 4.01 0.65 12.86
N ARG A 10 3.55 -0.23 13.74
CA ARG A 10 3.66 -1.70 13.61
C ARG A 10 2.48 -2.37 14.28
N MET A 11 2.06 -3.52 13.76
CA MET A 11 0.99 -4.36 14.31
C MET A 11 1.45 -5.82 14.43
N PRO A 12 2.22 -6.17 15.49
CA PRO A 12 2.86 -7.49 15.64
C PRO A 12 1.89 -8.67 15.63
N GLU A 13 0.69 -8.50 16.17
CA GLU A 13 -0.37 -9.50 16.21
C GLU A 13 -0.84 -9.89 14.80
N TRP A 14 -0.92 -8.92 13.88
CA TRP A 14 -1.25 -9.20 12.48
C TRP A 14 -0.11 -9.98 11.81
N ILE A 15 1.13 -9.54 12.01
CA ILE A 15 2.32 -10.22 11.45
C ILE A 15 2.36 -11.68 11.91
N SER A 16 2.10 -11.91 13.20
CA SER A 16 2.11 -13.25 13.79
C SER A 16 0.97 -14.12 13.25
N ALA A 17 -0.24 -13.57 13.13
CA ALA A 17 -1.41 -14.29 12.63
C ALA A 17 -1.26 -14.77 11.17
N TYR A 18 -0.51 -14.03 10.35
CA TYR A 18 -0.31 -14.33 8.92
C TYR A 18 1.05 -15.00 8.61
N GLY A 19 1.81 -15.37 9.65
CA GLY A 19 3.10 -16.06 9.51
C GLY A 19 4.21 -15.20 8.89
N GLY A 20 4.16 -13.88 9.11
CA GLY A 20 5.12 -12.92 8.56
C GLY A 20 4.56 -12.03 7.45
N LEU A 21 5.34 -11.01 7.10
CA LEU A 21 5.09 -10.15 5.96
C LEU A 21 5.69 -10.78 4.70
N ARG A 22 4.98 -10.61 3.58
CA ARG A 22 5.35 -11.09 2.26
C ARG A 22 4.85 -10.10 1.23
N THR A 23 5.43 -10.17 0.04
CA THR A 23 5.04 -9.29 -1.07
C THR A 23 3.54 -9.38 -1.43
N ASP A 24 2.91 -10.54 -1.24
CA ASP A 24 1.47 -10.76 -1.52
C ASP A 24 0.52 -10.15 -0.47
N ASN A 25 0.99 -9.95 0.77
CA ASN A 25 0.15 -9.50 1.89
C ASN A 25 0.53 -8.11 2.46
N VAL A 26 1.68 -7.55 2.05
CA VAL A 26 2.20 -6.32 2.66
C VAL A 26 1.30 -5.09 2.44
N LEU A 27 0.57 -5.01 1.33
CA LEU A 27 -0.42 -3.94 1.10
C LEU A 27 -1.65 -4.09 2.00
N GLU A 28 -2.02 -5.33 2.35
CA GLU A 28 -3.11 -5.57 3.31
C GLU A 28 -2.70 -5.21 4.74
N TYR A 29 -1.45 -5.52 5.10
CA TYR A 29 -0.86 -5.06 6.35
C TYR A 29 -0.81 -3.53 6.42
N PHE A 30 -0.33 -2.88 5.36
CA PHE A 30 -0.27 -1.41 5.28
C PHE A 30 -1.63 -0.76 5.44
N ALA A 31 -2.71 -1.41 4.97
CA ALA A 31 -4.08 -0.92 5.13
C ALA A 31 -4.56 -0.83 6.59
N GLN A 32 -3.87 -1.49 7.52
CA GLN A 32 -4.13 -1.36 8.97
C GLN A 32 -3.44 -0.13 9.59
N SER A 33 -2.51 0.50 8.85
CA SER A 33 -1.73 1.63 9.34
C SER A 33 -2.51 2.95 9.29
N PRO A 34 -2.17 3.93 10.14
CA PRO A 34 -2.76 5.27 10.08
C PRO A 34 -2.35 6.06 8.81
N PHE A 35 -1.38 5.56 8.05
CA PHE A 35 -0.93 6.17 6.78
C PHE A 35 -1.84 5.80 5.60
N TYR A 36 -2.68 4.77 5.75
CA TYR A 36 -3.55 4.31 4.69
C TYR A 36 -4.77 5.21 4.51
N ASP A 37 -5.01 5.61 3.27
CA ASP A 37 -6.16 6.41 2.88
C ASP A 37 -7.32 5.50 2.46
N ARG A 38 -8.42 5.52 3.24
CA ARG A 38 -9.62 4.70 2.95
C ARG A 38 -10.38 5.16 1.70
N HIS A 39 -10.08 6.33 1.15
CA HIS A 39 -10.64 6.78 -0.13
C HIS A 39 -9.75 6.42 -1.33
N SER A 40 -8.64 5.71 -1.10
CA SER A 40 -7.75 5.27 -2.17
C SER A 40 -8.38 4.23 -3.10
N ASN A 41 -7.85 4.17 -4.33
CA ASN A 41 -8.21 3.16 -5.32
C ASN A 41 -7.96 1.74 -4.80
N ASN A 42 -6.94 1.54 -3.94
CA ASN A 42 -6.70 0.27 -3.27
C ASN A 42 -7.91 -0.18 -2.43
N GLN A 43 -8.58 0.74 -1.74
CA GLN A 43 -9.75 0.41 -0.93
C GLN A 43 -10.95 0.06 -1.82
N LEU A 44 -11.17 0.82 -2.89
CA LEU A 44 -12.23 0.53 -3.85
C LEU A 44 -12.06 -0.85 -4.48
N LEU A 45 -10.85 -1.16 -4.94
CA LEU A 45 -10.52 -2.47 -5.50
C LEU A 45 -10.66 -3.58 -4.44
N LYS A 46 -10.21 -3.35 -3.19
CA LYS A 46 -10.40 -4.30 -2.08
C LYS A 46 -11.88 -4.64 -1.88
N MET A 47 -12.76 -3.63 -1.89
CA MET A 47 -14.21 -3.83 -1.74
C MET A 47 -14.84 -4.54 -2.94
N GLN A 48 -14.36 -4.27 -4.16
CA GLN A 48 -14.80 -5.00 -5.36
C GLN A 48 -14.32 -6.46 -5.35
N THR A 49 -13.12 -6.72 -4.83
CA THR A 49 -12.53 -8.07 -4.78
C THR A 49 -13.13 -9.00 -3.75
N GLN A 50 -13.83 -8.47 -2.72
CA GLN A 50 -14.50 -9.33 -1.75
C GLN A 50 -15.51 -10.29 -2.40
N PHE A 51 -15.94 -9.98 -3.63
CA PHE A 51 -16.83 -10.80 -4.44
C PHE A 51 -16.17 -11.39 -5.71
N SER A 52 -14.88 -11.15 -5.98
CA SER A 52 -14.15 -11.63 -7.17
C SER A 52 -12.62 -11.54 -7.05
N THR A 53 -11.87 -12.54 -7.50
CA THR A 53 -10.40 -12.52 -7.47
C THR A 53 -9.82 -11.53 -8.49
N LEU A 54 -9.37 -10.34 -8.07
CA LEU A 54 -8.55 -9.48 -8.93
C LEU A 54 -7.10 -9.97 -8.88
N GLY A 55 -6.72 -10.82 -9.84
CA GLY A 55 -5.37 -11.37 -9.95
C GLY A 55 -4.29 -10.34 -10.29
N ASP A 56 -4.65 -9.14 -10.76
CA ASP A 56 -3.71 -8.09 -11.16
C ASP A 56 -4.10 -6.72 -10.57
N LEU A 57 -3.87 -6.52 -9.26
CA LEU A 57 -4.16 -5.25 -8.59
C LEU A 57 -3.47 -4.06 -9.29
N GLN A 58 -2.21 -4.23 -9.71
CA GLN A 58 -1.46 -3.15 -10.36
C GLN A 58 -2.03 -2.76 -11.72
N GLY A 59 -2.47 -3.74 -12.53
CA GLY A 59 -3.11 -3.47 -13.81
C GLY A 59 -4.42 -2.72 -13.68
N HIS A 60 -5.18 -2.95 -12.60
CA HIS A 60 -6.40 -2.19 -12.31
C HIS A 60 -6.09 -0.77 -11.87
N LEU A 61 -5.15 -0.60 -10.94
CA LEU A 61 -4.71 0.71 -10.44
C LEU A 61 -4.25 1.65 -11.58
N LYS A 62 -3.50 1.13 -12.57
CA LYS A 62 -3.06 1.91 -13.74
C LYS A 62 -4.20 2.53 -14.57
N LYS A 63 -5.40 1.96 -14.51
CA LYS A 63 -6.60 2.41 -15.25
C LYS A 63 -7.47 3.36 -14.42
N MET A 64 -7.10 3.62 -13.17
CA MET A 64 -7.86 4.49 -12.27
C MET A 64 -7.16 5.84 -12.14
N ARG A 65 -7.92 6.89 -11.80
CA ARG A 65 -7.35 8.17 -11.37
C ARG A 65 -7.52 8.33 -9.88
N GLY A 66 -6.66 9.10 -9.24
CA GLY A 66 -6.71 9.39 -7.81
C GLY A 66 -5.63 8.67 -6.98
N ILE A 67 -5.84 8.67 -5.67
CA ILE A 67 -4.86 8.19 -4.69
C ILE A 67 -4.71 6.67 -4.79
N GLU A 68 -3.48 6.20 -4.90
CA GLU A 68 -3.14 4.78 -4.85
C GLU A 68 -1.84 4.53 -4.06
N PHE A 69 -1.72 3.31 -3.56
CA PHE A 69 -0.56 2.81 -2.84
C PHE A 69 0.06 1.65 -3.63
N ILE A 70 1.36 1.77 -3.93
CA ILE A 70 2.11 0.76 -4.68
C ILE A 70 3.38 0.35 -3.94
N ILE A 71 3.81 -0.89 -4.15
CA ILE A 71 5.14 -1.36 -3.75
C ILE A 71 6.13 -0.83 -4.80
N SER A 72 6.98 0.12 -4.41
CA SER A 72 8.00 0.69 -5.31
C SER A 72 9.34 -0.02 -5.21
N ALA A 73 9.66 -0.64 -4.08
CA ALA A 73 10.83 -1.49 -3.93
C ALA A 73 10.50 -2.67 -3.01
N ASN A 74 11.06 -3.82 -3.35
CA ASN A 74 10.83 -5.09 -2.67
C ASN A 74 12.16 -5.72 -2.29
N TYR A 75 12.34 -5.95 -0.99
CA TYR A 75 13.47 -6.64 -0.40
C TYR A 75 12.96 -7.79 0.49
N ASP A 76 11.98 -8.55 0.00
CA ASP A 76 11.37 -9.69 0.70
C ASP A 76 12.45 -10.66 1.24
N PRO A 77 12.37 -11.09 2.52
CA PRO A 77 11.36 -10.72 3.52
C PRO A 77 11.70 -9.46 4.32
N ASP A 78 12.87 -8.86 4.13
CA ASP A 78 13.43 -7.84 5.02
C ASP A 78 12.68 -6.52 5.03
N ALA A 79 12.31 -6.00 3.85
CA ALA A 79 11.66 -4.69 3.76
C ALA A 79 10.86 -4.47 2.48
N TRP A 80 9.84 -3.61 2.58
CA TRP A 80 9.13 -3.03 1.44
C TRP A 80 9.07 -1.52 1.53
N VAL A 81 9.08 -0.89 0.35
CA VAL A 81 8.86 0.55 0.18
C VAL A 81 7.50 0.75 -0.47
N ILE A 82 6.58 1.36 0.27
CA ILE A 82 5.24 1.69 -0.24
C ILE A 82 5.20 3.19 -0.55
N TYR A 83 4.70 3.53 -1.73
CA TYR A 83 4.46 4.92 -2.14
C TYR A 83 2.98 5.21 -2.21
N LYS A 84 2.58 6.32 -1.59
CA LYS A 84 1.37 7.05 -1.96
C LYS A 84 1.64 7.82 -3.26
N GLN A 85 0.77 7.69 -4.24
CA GLN A 85 0.78 8.52 -5.45
C GLN A 85 -0.65 8.98 -5.77
N ASP A 86 -0.78 10.13 -6.41
CA ASP A 86 -2.04 10.61 -6.97
C ASP A 86 -1.94 10.51 -8.50
N ARG A 87 -2.68 9.58 -9.09
CA ARG A 87 -2.64 9.32 -10.53
C ARG A 87 -3.58 10.27 -11.25
N THR A 88 -3.03 11.25 -11.95
CA THR A 88 -3.82 12.24 -12.72
C THR A 88 -4.21 11.74 -14.12
N SER A 89 -3.51 10.74 -14.66
CA SER A 89 -3.83 10.17 -15.98
C SER A 89 -3.32 8.74 -16.16
N GLU A 90 -3.90 8.02 -17.13
CA GLU A 90 -3.48 6.66 -17.50
C GLU A 90 -2.12 6.65 -18.23
N GLN A 91 -1.78 7.75 -18.90
CA GLN A 91 -0.51 7.94 -19.60
C GLN A 91 0.51 8.65 -18.70
N ASN A 92 1.67 8.02 -18.56
CA ASN A 92 2.86 8.53 -17.87
C ASN A 92 2.78 8.61 -16.35
N GLY A 93 3.47 7.67 -15.70
CA GLY A 93 3.71 7.63 -14.24
C GLY A 93 4.63 8.74 -13.71
N MET A 94 4.53 9.97 -14.23
CA MET A 94 5.39 11.10 -13.89
C MET A 94 4.65 12.44 -13.78
N SER A 95 3.46 12.49 -13.20
CA SER A 95 2.82 13.78 -12.87
C SER A 95 2.37 13.78 -11.42
N GLY A 96 3.00 14.62 -10.59
CA GLY A 96 2.50 14.99 -9.26
C GLY A 96 2.62 13.90 -8.18
N GLN A 97 3.76 13.22 -8.05
CA GLN A 97 3.96 12.25 -6.97
C GLN A 97 4.30 12.96 -5.65
N THR A 98 3.31 13.17 -4.78
CA THR A 98 3.59 13.39 -3.35
C THR A 98 4.01 12.05 -2.75
N LYS A 99 5.32 11.77 -2.81
CA LYS A 99 5.91 10.52 -2.32
C LYS A 99 5.96 10.54 -0.81
N HIS A 100 5.12 9.74 -0.17
CA HIS A 100 5.34 9.34 1.22
C HIS A 100 5.95 7.94 1.21
N LEU A 101 7.12 7.82 1.86
CA LEU A 101 7.90 6.59 2.00
C LEU A 101 7.65 6.03 3.39
N THR A 102 7.04 4.86 3.48
CA THR A 102 7.02 4.08 4.72
C THR A 102 7.79 2.79 4.50
N ARG A 103 8.85 2.59 5.29
CA ARG A 103 9.60 1.34 5.32
C ARG A 103 8.94 0.42 6.34
N HIS A 104 8.47 -0.74 5.88
CA HIS A 104 8.03 -1.80 6.77
C HIS A 104 9.11 -2.87 6.80
N SER A 105 9.81 -3.01 7.93
CA SER A 105 10.76 -4.10 8.15
C SER A 105 10.04 -5.31 8.72
N ALA A 106 10.36 -6.52 8.23
CA ALA A 106 9.84 -7.76 8.84
C ALA A 106 10.66 -8.20 10.06
N HIS A 107 11.92 -7.77 10.17
CA HIS A 107 12.80 -8.09 11.30
C HIS A 107 12.49 -7.23 12.53
N ILE A 108 12.67 -7.85 13.71
CA ILE A 108 12.47 -7.28 15.06
C ILE A 108 13.40 -6.09 15.27
#